data_AF-A0A5A7TG10-F1
#
_entry.id   AF-A0A5A7TG10-F1
#
_cell.length_a   1.000
_cell.length_b   1.000
_cell.length_c   1.000
_cell.angle_alpha   90.00
_cell.angle_beta   90.00
_cell.angle_gamma   90.00
#
_symmetry.space_group_name_H-M   'P 1'
#
loop_
_entity.id
_entity.type
_entity.pdbx_description
1 polymer ?
#
loop_
_entity_poly.entity_id
_entity_poly.type
_entity_poly.pdbx_seq_one_letter_code
_entity_poly.pdbx_strand_id
1 'polypeptide(L)'
;MDYRNKCSSRDLEVLEYNERVQEISNESLLLGEKILDSKIVRKVFQSLPRKFDMKVTVIEEAHNIRTLKLDELFGSLLTLEMGIFDRENKKGKGITFKSIYEEETTVNQSDNKANMDESIALLTKQFSKVLRKFKNIIIGSVTAQLLILS
;
A
#
# COMPACT_ATOMS: atom_id res chain seq x y z
N MET A 1 1.80 15.36 20.70
CA MET A 1 2.44 15.04 19.42
C MET A 1 1.44 14.32 18.54
N ASP A 2 1.21 14.80 17.33
CA ASP A 2 0.17 14.28 16.43
C ASP A 2 0.73 13.12 15.58
N TYR A 3 0.50 11.90 16.05
CA TYR A 3 1.03 10.66 15.45
C TYR A 3 0.51 10.44 14.01
N ARG A 4 -0.62 11.07 13.65
CA ARG A 4 -1.24 10.93 12.33
C ARG A 4 -0.39 11.54 11.20
N ASN A 5 0.33 12.64 11.48
CA ASN A 5 1.24 13.26 10.49
C ASN A 5 2.55 12.48 10.31
N LYS A 6 3.02 11.76 11.33
CA LYS A 6 4.28 11.01 11.26
C LYS A 6 4.19 9.75 10.40
N CYS A 7 3.00 9.15 10.28
CA CYS A 7 2.77 8.03 9.36
C CYS A 7 2.85 8.50 7.90
N SER A 8 2.07 9.53 7.56
CA SER A 8 2.02 10.08 6.20
C SER A 8 3.39 10.52 5.69
N SER A 9 4.23 11.10 6.56
CA SER A 9 5.58 11.55 6.19
C SER A 9 6.56 10.41 5.88
N ARG A 10 6.39 9.23 6.48
CA ARG A 10 7.25 8.05 6.21
C ARG A 10 6.81 7.32 4.94
N ASP A 11 5.51 7.29 4.68
CA ASP A 11 4.95 6.72 3.43
C ASP A 11 5.41 7.54 2.21
N LEU A 12 5.40 8.86 2.35
CA LEU A 12 5.95 9.80 1.35
C LEU A 12 7.45 9.56 1.10
N GLU A 13 8.23 9.20 2.13
CA GLU A 13 9.66 8.95 2.00
C GLU A 13 9.96 7.68 1.17
N VAL A 14 9.23 6.59 1.40
CA VAL A 14 9.38 5.35 0.62
C VAL A 14 8.97 5.55 -0.84
N LEU A 15 7.90 6.33 -1.07
CA LEU A 15 7.43 6.63 -2.41
C LEU A 15 8.40 7.53 -3.19
N GLU A 16 8.89 8.61 -2.59
CA GLU A 16 9.88 9.52 -3.20
C GLU A 16 11.17 8.75 -3.55
N TYR A 17 11.59 7.85 -2.66
CA TYR A 17 12.75 7.01 -2.93
C TYR A 17 12.51 6.02 -4.07
N ASN A 18 11.32 5.41 -4.16
CA ASN A 18 10.94 4.54 -5.30
C ASN A 18 10.99 5.30 -6.62
N GLU A 19 10.40 6.49 -6.68
CA GLU A 19 10.38 7.33 -7.88
C GLU A 19 11.81 7.61 -8.40
N ARG A 20 12.73 7.98 -7.50
CA ARG A 20 14.15 8.16 -7.85
C ARG A 20 14.81 6.90 -8.39
N VAL A 21 14.54 5.74 -7.79
CA VAL A 21 15.11 4.47 -8.26
C VAL A 21 14.58 4.11 -9.65
N GLN A 22 13.30 4.36 -9.92
CA GLN A 22 12.69 4.16 -11.24
C GLN A 22 13.26 5.12 -12.27
N GLU A 23 13.45 6.39 -11.94
CA GLU A 23 14.07 7.40 -12.80
C GLU A 23 15.46 6.96 -13.25
N ILE A 24 16.33 6.58 -12.30
CA ILE A 24 17.69 6.08 -12.59
C ILE A 24 17.64 4.82 -13.47
N SER A 25 16.74 3.88 -13.19
CA SER A 25 16.58 2.66 -13.98
C SER A 25 16.15 2.98 -15.42
N ASN A 26 15.25 3.95 -15.58
CA ASN A 26 14.74 4.39 -16.87
C ASN A 26 15.82 5.13 -17.66
N GLU A 27 16.56 6.05 -17.04
CA GLU A 27 17.71 6.72 -17.65
C GLU A 27 18.75 5.73 -18.14
N SER A 28 19.10 4.74 -17.30
CA SER A 28 20.04 3.68 -17.68
C SER A 28 19.54 2.88 -18.88
N LEU A 29 18.23 2.59 -18.94
CA LEU A 29 17.62 1.91 -20.08
C LEU A 29 17.71 2.75 -21.37
N LEU A 30 17.51 4.07 -21.29
CA LEU A 30 17.64 4.98 -22.44
C LEU A 30 19.08 5.06 -22.95
N LEU A 31 20.06 4.90 -22.07
CA LEU A 31 21.49 4.79 -22.42
C LEU A 31 21.88 3.41 -22.99
N GLY A 32 20.93 2.48 -23.10
CA GLY A 32 21.16 1.12 -23.60
C GLY A 32 21.68 0.13 -22.55
N GLU A 33 21.83 0.58 -21.30
CA GLU A 33 22.28 -0.26 -20.19
C GLU A 33 21.08 -0.71 -19.36
N LYS A 34 20.45 -1.83 -19.76
CA LYS A 34 19.38 -2.43 -18.96
C LYS A 34 19.92 -2.98 -17.64
N ILE A 35 19.53 -2.38 -16.52
CA ILE A 35 19.83 -2.89 -15.18
C ILE A 35 18.78 -3.95 -14.82
N LEU A 36 19.24 -5.10 -14.33
CA LEU A 36 18.36 -6.16 -13.84
C LEU A 36 17.77 -5.78 -12.47
N ASP A 37 16.49 -6.08 -12.25
CA ASP A 37 15.81 -5.89 -10.96
C ASP A 37 16.60 -6.44 -9.78
N SER A 38 17.15 -7.65 -9.89
CA SER A 38 17.95 -8.26 -8.81
C SER A 38 19.17 -7.43 -8.40
N LYS A 39 19.76 -6.68 -9.35
CA LYS A 39 20.87 -5.76 -9.11
C LYS A 39 20.36 -4.48 -8.43
N ILE A 40 19.22 -3.95 -8.88
CA ILE A 40 18.59 -2.75 -8.30
C ILE A 40 18.13 -3.04 -6.86
N VAL A 41 17.38 -4.13 -6.65
CA VAL A 41 16.89 -4.60 -5.35
C VAL A 41 18.03 -4.73 -4.34
N ARG A 42 19.14 -5.36 -4.74
CA ARG A 42 20.33 -5.46 -3.88
C ARG A 42 20.92 -4.10 -3.53
N LYS A 43 20.94 -3.17 -4.48
CA LYS A 43 21.42 -1.80 -4.23
C LYS A 43 20.49 -1.04 -3.30
N VAL A 44 19.18 -1.18 -3.46
CA VAL A 44 18.17 -0.61 -2.57
C VAL A 44 18.39 -1.06 -1.14
N PHE A 45 18.43 -2.37 -0.89
CA PHE A 45 18.68 -2.91 0.45
C PHE A 45 19.97 -2.39 1.08
N GLN A 46 21.04 -2.23 0.29
CA GLN A 46 22.31 -1.67 0.77
C GLN A 46 22.26 -0.18 1.09
N SER A 47 21.39 0.59 0.42
CA SER A 47 21.28 2.03 0.59
C SER A 47 20.21 2.47 1.60
N LEU A 48 19.33 1.55 2.04
CA LEU A 48 18.29 1.88 3.01
C LEU A 48 18.92 2.29 4.36
N PRO A 49 18.41 3.36 5.01
CA PRO A 49 18.89 3.75 6.33
C PRO A 49 18.58 2.68 7.39
N ARG A 50 19.39 2.61 8.45
CA ARG A 50 19.25 1.62 9.56
C ARG A 50 17.86 1.54 10.21
N LYS A 51 17.05 2.60 10.13
CA LYS A 51 15.66 2.58 10.62
C LYS A 51 14.76 1.56 9.88
N PHE A 52 15.20 1.08 8.72
CA PHE A 52 14.52 0.06 7.93
C PHE A 52 15.01 -1.37 8.24
N ASP A 53 16.05 -1.56 9.06
CA ASP A 53 16.68 -2.88 9.30
C ASP A 53 15.64 -3.96 9.66
N MET A 54 14.71 -3.64 10.58
CA MET A 54 13.66 -4.58 10.97
C MET A 54 12.68 -4.92 9.85
N LYS A 55 12.39 -3.98 8.95
CA LYS A 55 11.53 -4.22 7.77
C LYS A 55 12.26 -5.03 6.72
N VAL A 56 13.55 -4.75 6.53
CA VAL A 56 14.43 -5.52 5.67
C VAL A 56 14.43 -6.98 6.11
N THR A 57 14.69 -7.27 7.39
CA THR A 57 14.67 -8.64 7.92
C THR A 57 13.36 -9.36 7.63
N VAL A 58 12.20 -8.71 7.87
CA VAL A 58 10.89 -9.32 7.58
C VAL A 58 10.73 -9.65 6.10
N ILE A 59 11.19 -8.78 5.20
CA ILE A 59 11.12 -9.01 3.76
C ILE A 59 12.07 -10.15 3.35
N GLU A 60 13.29 -10.19 3.90
CA GLU A 60 14.28 -11.23 3.63
C GLU A 60 13.82 -12.61 4.11
N GLU A 61 13.08 -12.68 5.23
CA GLU A 61 12.47 -13.91 5.72
C GLU A 61 11.29 -14.37 4.85
N ALA A 62 10.51 -13.43 4.31
CA ALA A 62 9.32 -13.73 3.51
C ALA A 62 9.63 -14.02 2.02
N HIS A 63 10.74 -13.47 1.48
CA HIS A 63 11.01 -13.48 0.05
C HIS A 63 12.46 -13.84 -0.30
N ASN A 64 12.65 -14.51 -1.44
CA ASN A 64 13.98 -14.73 -1.99
C ASN A 64 14.49 -13.47 -2.72
N ILE A 65 15.45 -12.78 -2.11
CA ILE A 65 16.05 -11.52 -2.61
C ILE A 65 16.58 -11.65 -4.05
N ARG A 66 17.07 -12.83 -4.44
CA ARG A 66 17.67 -13.04 -5.77
C ARG A 66 16.65 -13.00 -6.92
N THR A 67 15.39 -13.28 -6.60
CA THR A 67 14.28 -13.36 -7.56
C THR A 67 13.23 -12.27 -7.35
N LEU A 68 13.35 -11.50 -6.26
CA LEU A 68 12.42 -10.44 -5.92
C LEU A 68 12.44 -9.34 -6.97
N LYS A 69 11.26 -8.92 -7.43
CA LYS A 69 11.11 -7.80 -8.37
C LYS A 69 11.14 -6.48 -7.64
N LEU A 70 11.51 -5.41 -8.36
CA LEU A 70 11.58 -4.08 -7.78
C LEU A 70 10.23 -3.59 -7.24
N ASP A 71 9.16 -3.79 -8.00
CA ASP A 71 7.81 -3.40 -7.59
C ASP A 71 7.31 -4.18 -6.37
N GLU A 72 7.68 -5.47 -6.27
CA GLU A 72 7.33 -6.32 -5.13
C GLU A 72 8.04 -5.87 -3.85
N LEU A 73 9.31 -5.44 -3.97
CA LEU A 73 10.08 -4.88 -2.85
C LEU A 73 9.40 -3.60 -2.32
N PHE A 74 9.12 -2.63 -3.19
CA PHE A 74 8.52 -1.36 -2.78
C PHE A 74 7.08 -1.54 -2.30
N GLY A 75 6.31 -2.46 -2.91
CA GLY A 75 5.00 -2.86 -2.42
C GLY A 75 5.05 -3.43 -1.00
N SER A 76 6.05 -4.26 -0.69
CA SER A 76 6.26 -4.83 0.65
C SER A 76 6.65 -3.76 1.66
N LEU A 77 7.56 -2.84 1.29
CA LEU A 77 7.96 -1.71 2.14
C LEU A 77 6.76 -0.81 2.48
N LEU A 78 5.96 -0.43 1.48
CA LEU A 78 4.76 0.39 1.68
C LEU A 78 3.72 -0.34 2.54
N THR A 79 3.54 -1.64 2.34
CA THR A 79 2.61 -2.45 3.14
C THR A 79 3.06 -2.54 4.59
N LEU A 80 4.36 -2.67 4.86
CA LEU A 80 4.91 -2.68 6.22
C LEU A 80 4.80 -1.31 6.90
N GLU A 81 4.93 -0.21 6.17
CA GLU A 81 4.65 1.12 6.71
C GLU A 81 3.15 1.29 7.06
N MET A 82 2.26 0.87 6.15
CA MET A 82 0.81 1.03 6.30
C MET A 82 0.21 0.07 7.33
N GLY A 83 0.71 -1.17 7.40
CA GLY A 83 0.19 -2.25 8.24
C GLY A 83 0.49 -2.12 9.73
N ILE A 84 1.49 -1.31 10.12
CA ILE A 84 1.74 -0.99 11.54
C ILE A 84 0.52 -0.24 12.14
N PHE A 85 -0.25 0.48 11.33
CA PHE A 85 -1.45 1.18 11.78
C PHE A 85 -2.61 0.25 12.21
N ASP A 86 -2.70 -0.96 11.64
CA ASP A 86 -3.79 -1.91 11.96
C ASP A 86 -3.52 -2.73 13.23
N ARG A 87 -2.26 -2.87 13.66
CA ARG A 87 -1.90 -3.60 14.88
C ARG A 87 -1.90 -2.72 16.14
N GLU A 88 -1.57 -1.43 16.04
CA GLU A 88 -1.57 -0.53 17.21
C GLU A 88 -2.96 0.01 17.58
N ASN A 89 -3.95 -0.04 16.66
CA ASN A 89 -5.32 0.43 16.92
C ASN A 89 -6.26 -0.64 17.50
N LYS A 90 -5.75 -1.69 18.14
CA LYS A 90 -6.57 -2.59 18.98
C LYS A 90 -6.84 -1.99 20.37
N LYS A 91 -7.29 -0.75 20.41
CA LYS A 91 -8.14 -0.25 21.50
C LYS A 91 -9.02 0.92 21.01
N GLY A 92 -9.92 0.62 20.08
CA GLY A 92 -11.02 1.53 19.78
C GLY A 92 -11.58 1.37 18.38
N LYS A 93 -12.67 0.60 18.29
CA LYS A 93 -13.55 0.43 17.12
C LYS A 93 -12.94 -0.41 15.99
N GLY A 94 -12.78 -1.70 16.27
CA GLY A 94 -12.71 -2.71 15.22
C GLY A 94 -13.99 -2.68 14.39
N ILE A 95 -13.86 -2.62 13.07
CA ILE A 95 -14.94 -2.98 12.17
C ILE A 95 -15.10 -4.50 12.23
N THR A 96 -15.96 -4.95 13.14
CA THR A 96 -16.35 -6.36 13.22
C THR A 96 -17.15 -6.71 11.97
N PHE A 97 -16.54 -7.43 11.04
CA PHE A 97 -17.27 -8.09 9.96
C PHE A 97 -18.09 -9.23 10.58
N LYS A 98 -19.34 -8.94 10.91
CA LYS A 98 -20.29 -9.95 11.35
C LYS A 98 -20.83 -10.65 10.11
N SER A 99 -20.21 -11.75 9.71
CA SER A 99 -20.81 -12.67 8.75
C SER A 99 -22.02 -13.32 9.41
N ILE A 100 -23.21 -13.05 8.89
CA ILE A 100 -24.40 -13.82 9.25
C ILE A 100 -24.31 -15.10 8.42
N TYR A 101 -23.80 -16.19 9.03
CA TYR A 101 -24.16 -17.52 8.56
C TYR A 101 -25.54 -17.79 9.12
N GLU A 102 -26.51 -17.94 8.22
CA GLU A 102 -27.86 -18.37 8.55
C GLU A 102 -27.78 -19.81 9.07
N GLU A 103 -27.94 -20.00 10.37
CA GLU A 103 -28.47 -21.24 10.90
C GLU A 103 -29.90 -20.95 11.38
N GLU A 104 -30.83 -21.64 10.75
CA GLU A 104 -32.27 -21.47 10.93
C GLU A 104 -32.69 -21.70 12.38
N THR A 105 -33.48 -20.79 12.95
CA THR A 105 -34.70 -21.13 13.71
C THR A 105 -35.48 -19.87 14.11
N THR A 106 -36.51 -19.64 13.30
CA THR A 106 -37.87 -19.20 13.63
C THR A 106 -38.12 -18.09 14.66
N VAL A 107 -38.91 -17.11 14.18
CA VAL A 107 -39.98 -16.37 14.87
C VAL A 107 -39.70 -14.87 15.16
N ASN A 108 -40.37 -14.05 14.33
CA ASN A 108 -40.97 -12.73 14.55
C ASN A 108 -40.28 -11.44 14.05
N GLN A 109 -41.01 -10.84 13.10
CA GLN A 109 -41.33 -9.41 12.94
C GLN A 109 -40.28 -8.43 12.39
N SER A 110 -40.61 -8.01 11.16
CA SER A 110 -40.40 -6.74 10.46
C SER A 110 -39.01 -6.08 10.39
N ASP A 111 -38.70 -5.62 9.17
CA ASP A 111 -37.74 -4.54 8.86
C ASP A 111 -36.25 -4.88 8.67
N ASN A 112 -35.92 -6.11 8.29
CA ASN A 112 -34.52 -6.52 8.07
C ASN A 112 -33.95 -6.31 6.65
N LYS A 113 -34.71 -5.80 5.68
CA LYS A 113 -34.18 -5.54 4.31
C LYS A 113 -33.32 -4.27 4.24
N ALA A 114 -33.73 -3.22 4.97
CA ALA A 114 -33.04 -1.93 4.96
C ALA A 114 -31.60 -2.01 5.50
N ASN A 115 -31.32 -2.95 6.41
CA ASN A 115 -30.03 -3.08 7.07
C ASN A 115 -28.92 -3.67 6.16
N MET A 116 -29.28 -4.62 5.28
CA MET A 116 -28.32 -5.18 4.31
C MET A 116 -28.02 -4.17 3.20
N ASP A 117 -29.06 -3.50 2.68
CA ASP A 117 -28.90 -2.47 1.65
C ASP A 117 -28.06 -1.29 2.15
N GLU A 118 -28.24 -0.88 3.41
CA GLU A 118 -27.42 0.15 4.07
C GLU A 118 -25.95 -0.30 4.20
N SER A 119 -25.71 -1.57 4.56
CA SER A 119 -24.38 -2.15 4.64
C SER A 119 -23.67 -2.23 3.28
N ILE A 120 -24.39 -2.62 2.22
CA ILE A 120 -23.87 -2.64 0.84
C ILE A 120 -23.59 -1.22 0.34
N ALA A 121 -24.47 -0.26 0.64
CA ALA A 121 -24.28 1.14 0.29
C ALA A 121 -23.05 1.74 1.00
N LEU A 122 -22.87 1.44 2.29
CA LEU A 122 -21.69 1.85 3.05
C LEU A 122 -20.41 1.24 2.48
N LEU A 123 -20.40 -0.05 2.16
CA LEU A 123 -19.25 -0.72 1.53
C LEU A 123 -18.91 -0.10 0.17
N THR A 124 -19.92 0.11 -0.68
CA THR A 124 -19.77 0.75 -1.99
C THR A 124 -19.22 2.18 -1.86
N LYS A 125 -19.68 2.92 -0.85
CA LYS A 125 -19.21 4.28 -0.54
C LYS A 125 -17.75 4.30 -0.02
N GLN A 126 -17.36 3.33 0.80
CA GLN A 126 -15.96 3.20 1.26
C GLN A 126 -15.05 2.85 0.08
N PHE A 127 -15.46 1.90 -0.76
CA PHE A 127 -14.69 1.45 -1.91
C PHE A 127 -14.51 2.55 -2.96
N SER A 128 -15.58 3.29 -3.29
CA SER A 128 -15.52 4.42 -4.21
C SER A 128 -14.64 5.57 -3.70
N LYS A 129 -14.53 5.78 -2.39
CA LYS A 129 -13.58 6.72 -1.79
C LYS A 129 -12.13 6.28 -2.00
N VAL A 130 -11.85 4.99 -1.88
CA VAL A 130 -10.52 4.40 -2.14
C VAL A 130 -10.17 4.55 -3.62
N LEU A 131 -11.04 4.14 -4.54
CA LEU A 131 -10.82 4.29 -5.99
C LEU A 131 -10.53 5.72 -6.42
N ARG A 132 -11.21 6.70 -5.84
CA ARG A 132 -10.96 8.13 -6.11
C ARG A 132 -9.59 8.59 -5.65
N LYS A 133 -9.10 8.08 -4.51
CA LYS A 133 -7.72 8.36 -4.06
C LYS A 133 -6.71 7.78 -5.04
N PHE A 134 -6.90 6.53 -5.46
CA PHE A 134 -6.04 5.89 -6.47
C PHE A 134 -6.05 6.65 -7.81
N LYS A 135 -7.22 7.09 -8.28
CA LYS A 135 -7.34 7.89 -9.50
C LYS A 135 -6.57 9.21 -9.40
N ASN A 136 -6.65 9.90 -8.26
CA ASN A 136 -5.91 11.16 -8.06
C ASN A 136 -4.39 10.95 -8.02
N ILE A 137 -3.93 9.82 -7.46
CA ILE A 137 -2.50 9.46 -7.42
C ILE A 137 -2.00 9.14 -8.83
N ILE A 138 -2.73 8.31 -9.59
CA ILE A 138 -2.35 7.93 -10.96
C ILE A 138 -2.36 9.15 -11.89
N ILE A 139 -3.41 9.99 -11.82
CA ILE A 139 -3.47 11.20 -12.64
C ILE A 139 -2.33 12.15 -12.27
N GLY A 140 -2.07 12.37 -10.99
CA GLY A 140 -0.95 13.22 -10.53
C GLY A 140 0.39 12.75 -11.07
N SER A 141 0.67 11.45 -10.99
CA SER A 141 1.90 10.82 -11.49
C SER A 141 2.04 10.95 -13.02
N VAL A 142 0.99 10.64 -13.78
CA VAL A 142 1.01 10.74 -15.26
C VAL A 142 1.12 12.19 -15.73
N THR A 143 0.43 13.14 -15.08
CA THR A 143 0.54 14.57 -15.42
C THR A 143 1.92 15.13 -15.08
N ALA A 144 2.54 14.69 -13.99
CA ALA A 144 3.90 15.08 -13.65
C ALA A 144 4.89 14.54 -14.69
N GLN A 145 4.74 13.28 -15.11
CA GLN A 145 5.57 12.69 -16.17
C GLN A 145 5.41 13.39 -17.53
N LEU A 146 4.19 13.81 -17.90
CA LEU A 146 3.95 14.52 -19.17
C LEU A 146 4.55 15.94 -19.19
N LEU A 147 4.56 16.64 -18.04
CA LEU A 147 5.14 17.98 -17.91
C LEU A 147 6.68 17.98 -17.93
N ILE A 148 7.32 16.85 -17.61
CA ILE A 148 8.78 16.71 -17.66
C ILE A 148 9.27 16.44 -19.11
N LEU A 149 8.36 16.02 -20.00
CA LEU A 149 8.66 15.67 -21.39
C LEU A 149 8.32 16.78 -22.42
N SER A 150 7.88 17.96 -21.97
CA SER A 150 7.55 19.14 -22.80
C SER A 150 8.53 20.30 -22.60
#